data_AF-A0A8C6F1H2-F1
#
_entry.id   AF-A0A8C6F1H2-F1
#
_cell.length_a   1.000
_cell.length_b   1.000
_cell.length_c   1.000
_cell.angle_alpha   90.00
_cell.angle_beta   90.00
_cell.angle_gamma   90.00
#
_symmetry.space_group_name_H-M   'P 1'
#
loop_
_entity.id
_entity.type
_entity.pdbx_description
1 polymer ?
#
loop_
_entity_poly.entity_id
_entity_poly.type
_entity_poly.pdbx_seq_one_letter_code
_entity_poly.pdbx_strand_id
1 'polypeptide(L)'
;MPTREAPQTGGSRGNLQTRPPGPGPPRLVPGGLEPSAPRPLCQPQPGAHGTRPKKIVFEDELPSRTLLGSKKSVRAVPGGHVPRPHPVPDYELKYPPVSNEKDRSRYAAVFQDQYPEFLELQQEVGSAQAKLQQLEALLNSLPPPRSQKEAHVAARVWREFEKKQLDPSFL
;
A
#
# COMPACT_ATOMS: atom_id res chain seq x y z
N MET A 1 29.65 62.94 -0.92
CA MET A 1 30.89 62.17 -0.63
C MET A 1 30.52 61.00 0.26
N PRO A 2 30.76 59.77 -0.19
CA PRO A 2 31.59 58.90 0.64
C PRO A 2 32.65 58.17 -0.19
N THR A 3 33.81 58.09 0.44
CA THR A 3 35.08 57.59 -0.08
C THR A 3 35.10 56.07 -0.11
N ARG A 4 35.66 55.54 -1.19
CA ARG A 4 36.17 54.17 -1.34
C ARG A 4 37.16 53.86 -0.22
N GLU A 5 37.26 52.60 0.22
CA GLU A 5 38.51 51.84 0.32
C GLU A 5 38.20 50.42 0.87
N ALA A 6 38.78 49.41 0.23
CA ALA A 6 39.06 48.09 0.79
C ALA A 6 40.58 48.02 1.05
N PRO A 7 41.08 47.13 1.93
CA PRO A 7 41.78 45.99 1.34
C PRO A 7 41.72 44.66 2.12
N GLN A 8 41.86 43.63 1.29
CA GLN A 8 42.20 42.22 1.46
C GLN A 8 42.94 41.80 2.75
N THR A 9 42.67 40.58 3.23
CA THR A 9 43.69 39.62 3.69
C THR A 9 43.08 38.23 3.96
N GLY A 10 43.83 37.19 3.60
CA GLY A 10 43.82 35.93 4.35
C GLY A 10 42.93 34.81 3.81
N GLY A 11 43.39 34.14 2.76
CA GLY A 11 42.91 32.80 2.44
C GLY A 11 43.24 31.83 3.58
N SER A 12 42.25 31.09 4.06
CA SER A 12 42.45 29.89 4.88
C SER A 12 41.73 28.72 4.22
N ARG A 13 42.55 27.87 3.61
CA ARG A 13 42.19 26.63 2.94
C ARG A 13 41.96 25.57 4.02
N GLY A 14 40.73 25.47 4.50
CA GLY A 14 40.27 24.45 5.44
C GLY A 14 39.96 23.13 4.74
N ASN A 15 40.86 22.18 4.93
CA ASN A 15 40.88 20.76 4.55
C ASN A 15 39.50 20.05 4.47
N LEU A 16 39.14 19.57 3.27
CA LEU A 16 38.08 18.58 3.04
C LEU A 16 38.58 17.22 3.52
N GLN A 17 38.19 16.85 4.74
CA GLN A 17 38.45 15.53 5.30
C GLN A 17 37.66 14.48 4.50
N THR A 18 38.39 13.79 3.62
CA THR A 18 37.89 12.75 2.73
C THR A 18 37.64 11.50 3.57
N ARG A 19 36.37 11.19 3.81
CA ARG A 19 35.96 9.93 4.45
C ARG A 19 36.10 8.80 3.42
N PRO A 20 36.69 7.64 3.76
CA PRO A 20 36.81 6.55 2.79
C PRO A 20 35.42 5.98 2.46
N PRO A 21 35.18 5.59 1.19
CA PRO A 21 33.94 4.92 0.82
C PRO A 21 33.89 3.54 1.49
N GLY A 22 32.78 3.25 2.18
CA GLY A 22 32.53 1.94 2.76
C GLY A 22 32.43 0.84 1.68
N PRO A 23 32.66 -0.44 2.05
CA PRO A 23 32.64 -1.54 1.11
C PRO A 23 31.27 -1.65 0.44
N GLY A 24 31.24 -1.43 -0.87
CA GLY A 24 30.05 -1.61 -1.69
C GLY A 24 29.67 -3.11 -1.83
N PRO A 25 28.42 -3.40 -2.20
CA PRO A 25 27.93 -4.77 -2.31
C PRO A 25 28.65 -5.54 -3.43
N PRO A 26 28.87 -6.86 -3.25
CA PRO A 26 29.60 -7.67 -4.23
C PRO A 26 28.84 -7.73 -5.57
N ARG A 27 29.55 -7.33 -6.64
CA ARG A 27 29.12 -7.51 -8.03
C ARG A 27 29.13 -8.99 -8.38
N LEU A 28 27.96 -9.56 -8.65
CA LEU A 28 27.84 -10.88 -9.28
C LEU A 28 28.20 -10.75 -10.75
N VAL A 29 29.21 -11.50 -11.16
CA VAL A 29 29.64 -11.66 -12.56
C VAL A 29 28.69 -12.65 -13.25
N PRO A 30 28.16 -12.36 -14.45
CA PRO A 30 27.44 -13.36 -15.24
C PRO A 30 28.45 -14.23 -16.00
N GLY A 31 28.65 -15.46 -15.55
CA GLY A 31 29.30 -16.51 -16.33
C GLY A 31 28.27 -17.19 -17.24
N GLY A 32 28.46 -17.13 -18.56
CA GLY A 32 27.61 -17.76 -19.56
C GLY A 32 27.90 -19.24 -19.81
N LEU A 33 27.11 -19.81 -20.73
CA LEU A 33 27.06 -21.16 -21.36
C LEU A 33 25.76 -21.89 -20.97
N GLU A 34 24.90 -22.44 -21.84
CA GLU A 34 24.59 -22.50 -23.28
C GLU A 34 23.19 -23.18 -23.33
N PRO A 35 22.40 -23.07 -24.40
CA PRO A 35 21.00 -23.48 -24.47
C PRO A 35 20.84 -24.96 -24.82
N SER A 36 19.86 -25.63 -24.22
CA SER A 36 19.43 -26.97 -24.64
C SER A 36 17.91 -27.08 -24.69
N ALA A 37 17.45 -27.68 -25.78
CA ALA A 37 16.10 -27.68 -26.34
C ALA A 37 15.04 -28.47 -25.52
N PRO A 38 13.73 -28.30 -25.81
CA PRO A 38 12.64 -28.69 -24.92
C PRO A 38 12.14 -30.12 -25.18
N ARG A 39 11.73 -30.81 -24.10
CA ARG A 39 11.02 -32.11 -24.14
C ARG A 39 9.94 -32.18 -23.03
N PRO A 40 8.89 -33.02 -23.20
CA PRO A 40 7.50 -32.59 -23.05
C PRO A 40 6.84 -32.85 -21.69
N LEU A 41 5.78 -32.08 -21.46
CA LEU A 41 4.60 -32.27 -20.60
C LEU A 41 4.49 -33.64 -19.91
N CYS A 42 4.84 -33.69 -18.62
CA CYS A 42 4.42 -34.76 -17.72
C CYS A 42 3.28 -34.27 -16.81
N GLN A 43 2.19 -35.04 -16.83
CA GLN A 43 0.99 -34.90 -16.00
C GLN A 43 1.32 -34.79 -14.50
N PRO A 44 0.56 -33.99 -13.72
CA PRO A 44 0.54 -34.13 -12.26
C PRO A 44 -0.31 -35.33 -11.85
N GLN A 45 0.32 -36.31 -11.20
CA GLN A 45 -0.34 -37.38 -10.46
C GLN A 45 -1.04 -36.83 -9.20
N PRO A 46 -2.23 -37.35 -8.84
CA PRO A 46 -2.94 -36.97 -7.63
C PRO A 46 -2.49 -37.82 -6.43
N GLY A 47 -2.16 -37.17 -5.31
CA GLY A 47 -2.18 -37.81 -3.99
C GLY A 47 -0.86 -37.84 -3.24
N ALA A 48 -0.61 -36.81 -2.44
CA ALA A 48 0.14 -36.94 -1.19
C ALA A 48 -0.50 -36.00 -0.18
N HIS A 49 -1.21 -36.57 0.80
CA HIS A 49 -1.81 -35.83 1.89
C HIS A 49 -0.71 -35.24 2.78
N GLY A 50 -0.31 -34.00 2.52
CA GLY A 50 0.53 -33.23 3.42
C GLY A 50 -0.16 -33.09 4.77
N THR A 51 0.55 -33.44 5.84
CA THR A 51 0.09 -33.25 7.22
C THR A 51 -0.19 -31.77 7.44
N ARG A 52 -1.48 -31.43 7.61
CA ARG A 52 -1.92 -30.05 7.86
C ARG A 52 -1.22 -29.49 9.11
N PRO A 53 -0.65 -28.28 9.06
CA PRO A 53 -0.28 -27.54 10.25
C PRO A 53 -1.55 -27.35 11.12
N LYS A 54 -1.44 -27.65 12.42
CA LYS A 54 -2.54 -27.42 13.37
C LYS A 54 -2.79 -25.91 13.43
N LYS A 55 -3.92 -25.45 12.87
CA LYS A 55 -4.35 -24.05 13.04
C LYS A 55 -4.63 -23.81 14.52
N ILE A 56 -3.94 -22.83 15.10
CA ILE A 56 -4.29 -22.29 16.41
C ILE A 56 -5.56 -21.47 16.17
N VAL A 57 -6.67 -21.91 16.77
CA VAL A 57 -7.92 -21.16 16.81
C VAL A 57 -7.89 -20.33 18.08
N PHE A 58 -7.99 -19.01 17.94
CA PHE A 58 -8.13 -18.11 19.08
C PHE A 58 -9.55 -18.25 19.64
N GLU A 59 -9.73 -18.06 20.96
CA GLU A 59 -11.04 -18.16 21.63
C GLU A 59 -12.11 -17.26 20.99
N ASP A 60 -11.69 -16.15 20.37
CA ASP A 60 -12.53 -15.20 19.65
C ASP A 60 -13.14 -15.77 18.35
N GLU A 61 -12.54 -16.83 17.77
CA GLU A 61 -13.01 -17.46 16.53
C GLU A 61 -13.90 -18.69 16.76
N LEU A 62 -14.31 -18.98 18.00
CA LEU A 62 -15.30 -20.02 18.29
C LEU A 62 -16.72 -19.45 18.15
N PRO A 63 -17.64 -20.09 17.40
CA PRO A 63 -19.04 -19.72 17.44
C PRO A 63 -19.54 -19.89 18.87
N SER A 64 -20.00 -18.78 19.46
CA SER A 64 -20.43 -18.69 20.85
C SER A 64 -21.29 -19.89 21.23
N ARG A 65 -20.81 -20.69 22.19
CA ARG A 65 -21.53 -21.84 22.73
C ARG A 65 -22.83 -21.34 23.35
N THR A 66 -23.90 -21.46 22.57
CA THR A 66 -25.27 -21.13 22.94
C THR A 66 -25.68 -21.99 24.14
N LEU A 67 -25.74 -21.36 25.31
CA LEU A 67 -26.28 -21.97 26.51
C LEU A 67 -27.81 -21.90 26.41
N LEU A 68 -28.39 -22.94 25.80
CA LEU A 68 -29.83 -23.11 25.65
C LEU A 68 -30.49 -23.33 27.02
N GLY A 69 -31.34 -22.40 27.46
CA GLY A 69 -32.16 -22.66 28.65
C GLY A 69 -33.01 -21.50 29.18
N SER A 70 -34.03 -21.04 28.45
CA SER A 70 -35.42 -20.95 28.95
C SER A 70 -36.36 -20.26 27.94
N LYS A 71 -37.63 -20.62 28.04
CA LYS A 71 -38.73 -20.37 27.10
C LYS A 71 -39.32 -18.95 27.25
N LYS A 72 -39.62 -18.35 26.09
CA LYS A 72 -40.71 -17.38 25.78
C LYS A 72 -40.68 -16.00 26.47
N SER A 73 -40.42 -14.96 25.69
CA SER A 73 -41.49 -14.08 25.20
C SER A 73 -40.99 -13.28 24.00
N VAL A 74 -41.82 -13.25 22.95
CA VAL A 74 -41.68 -12.35 21.82
C VAL A 74 -41.80 -10.94 22.36
N ARG A 75 -40.67 -10.22 22.43
CA ARG A 75 -40.65 -8.76 22.43
C ARG A 75 -39.87 -8.38 21.18
N ALA A 76 -40.60 -7.82 20.21
CA ALA A 76 -40.01 -7.15 19.07
C ALA A 76 -39.01 -6.11 19.61
N VAL A 77 -37.73 -6.32 19.35
CA VAL A 77 -36.68 -5.32 19.58
C VAL A 77 -36.80 -4.32 18.43
N PRO A 78 -37.24 -3.08 18.68
CA PRO A 78 -37.22 -2.08 17.63
C PRO A 78 -35.79 -1.58 17.47
N GLY A 79 -35.35 -1.47 16.22
CA GLY A 79 -34.18 -0.69 15.87
C GLY A 79 -32.88 -1.49 15.94
N GLY A 80 -32.48 -2.01 14.78
CA GLY A 80 -31.06 -2.20 14.49
C GLY A 80 -30.38 -0.84 14.60
N HIS A 81 -29.80 -0.58 15.77
CA HIS A 81 -29.00 0.61 16.01
C HIS A 81 -27.70 0.41 15.24
N VAL A 82 -27.65 0.89 13.99
CA VAL A 82 -26.38 1.02 13.26
C VAL A 82 -25.52 1.93 14.13
N PRO A 83 -24.37 1.47 14.67
CA PRO A 83 -23.51 2.32 15.47
C PRO A 83 -23.11 3.51 14.60
N ARG A 84 -23.42 4.71 15.10
CA ARG A 84 -23.04 5.95 14.43
C ARG A 84 -21.51 5.90 14.20
N PRO A 85 -21.01 6.32 13.01
CA PRO A 85 -19.57 6.39 12.78
C PRO A 85 -18.93 7.21 13.90
N HIS A 86 -17.97 6.62 14.60
CA HIS A 86 -17.24 7.36 15.62
C HIS A 86 -16.44 8.45 14.91
N PRO A 87 -16.52 9.72 15.37
CA PRO A 87 -15.81 10.83 14.74
C PRO A 87 -14.29 10.74 14.91
N VAL A 88 -13.83 9.85 15.80
CA VAL A 88 -12.43 9.61 16.12
C VAL A 88 -12.01 8.27 15.53
N PRO A 89 -10.87 8.19 14.82
CA PRO A 89 -10.32 6.94 14.36
C PRO A 89 -10.07 5.96 15.50
N ASP A 90 -10.30 4.68 15.25
CA ASP A 90 -10.15 3.63 16.26
C ASP A 90 -8.71 3.51 16.79
N TYR A 91 -7.71 3.83 15.97
CA TYR A 91 -6.31 3.83 16.38
C TYR A 91 -6.00 4.84 17.50
N GLU A 92 -6.69 5.97 17.57
CA GLU A 92 -6.47 6.93 18.67
C GLU A 92 -6.94 6.36 20.02
N LEU A 93 -7.99 5.53 19.99
CA LEU A 93 -8.50 4.84 21.18
C LEU A 93 -7.67 3.58 21.51
N LYS A 94 -7.17 2.88 20.50
CA LYS A 94 -6.35 1.66 20.65
C LYS A 94 -4.91 1.96 21.10
N TYR A 95 -4.38 3.14 20.75
CA TYR A 95 -3.01 3.53 21.02
C TYR A 95 -2.91 4.86 21.80
N PRO A 96 -3.32 4.89 23.09
CA PRO A 96 -3.17 6.09 23.93
C PRO A 96 -1.70 6.49 24.14
N PRO A 97 -1.44 7.69 24.70
CA PRO A 97 -0.08 8.16 24.95
C PRO A 97 0.80 7.15 25.71
N VAL A 98 1.96 6.87 25.12
CA VAL A 98 2.91 5.88 25.63
C VAL A 98 3.42 6.31 27.00
N SER A 99 3.22 5.46 28.02
CA SER A 99 3.57 5.77 29.41
C SER A 99 4.74 4.94 29.94
N ASN A 100 5.11 3.84 29.26
CA ASN A 100 6.23 2.98 29.67
C ASN A 100 6.91 2.30 28.47
N GLU A 101 8.09 1.72 28.71
CA GLU A 101 8.89 1.06 27.66
C GLU A 101 8.21 -0.18 27.05
N LYS A 102 7.41 -0.91 27.84
CA LYS A 102 6.67 -2.06 27.32
C LYS A 102 5.60 -1.61 26.33
N ASP A 103 4.93 -0.50 26.58
CA ASP A 103 3.93 0.08 25.66
C ASP A 103 4.61 0.52 24.36
N ARG A 104 5.75 1.21 24.49
CA ARG A 104 6.58 1.60 23.34
C ARG A 104 6.95 0.41 22.47
N SER A 105 7.44 -0.67 23.10
CA SER A 105 7.82 -1.89 22.40
C SER A 105 6.64 -2.56 21.70
N ARG A 106 5.47 -2.63 22.34
CA ARG A 106 4.25 -3.18 21.71
C ARG A 106 3.82 -2.35 20.50
N TYR A 107 3.86 -1.03 20.60
CA TYR A 107 3.42 -0.15 19.50
C TYR A 107 4.41 -0.19 18.35
N ALA A 108 5.72 -0.23 18.65
CA ALA A 108 6.76 -0.39 17.64
C ALA A 108 6.62 -1.71 16.86
N ALA A 109 6.26 -2.81 17.54
CA ALA A 109 6.03 -4.09 16.88
C ALA A 109 4.86 -4.02 15.88
N VAL A 110 3.73 -3.39 16.27
CA VAL A 110 2.60 -3.19 15.35
C VAL A 110 2.99 -2.31 14.17
N PHE A 111 3.71 -1.21 14.43
CA PHE A 111 4.16 -0.32 13.37
C PHE A 111 5.07 -1.06 12.38
N GLN A 112 6.02 -1.87 12.87
CA GLN A 112 6.93 -2.63 12.02
C GLN A 112 6.20 -3.68 11.18
N ASP A 113 5.12 -4.27 11.71
CA ASP A 113 4.29 -5.24 10.99
C ASP A 113 3.47 -4.58 9.87
N GLN A 114 2.89 -3.41 10.14
CA GLN A 114 1.98 -2.72 9.20
C GLN A 114 2.67 -1.78 8.21
N TYR A 115 3.85 -1.25 8.55
CA TYR A 115 4.54 -0.26 7.73
C TYR A 115 4.90 -0.76 6.31
N PRO A 116 5.34 -2.02 6.11
CA PRO A 116 5.57 -2.54 4.76
C PRO A 116 4.32 -2.55 3.89
N GLU A 117 3.17 -2.98 4.44
CA GLU A 117 1.88 -2.98 3.74
C GLU A 117 1.48 -1.56 3.35
N PHE A 118 1.63 -0.60 4.27
CA PHE A 118 1.39 0.82 3.97
C PHE A 118 2.24 1.32 2.80
N LEU A 119 3.54 0.98 2.77
CA LEU A 119 4.43 1.38 1.69
C LEU A 119 4.05 0.76 0.34
N GLU A 120 3.65 -0.51 0.35
CA GLU A 120 3.16 -1.21 -0.85
C GLU A 120 1.89 -0.55 -1.39
N LEU A 121 0.89 -0.35 -0.53
CA LEU A 121 -0.36 0.32 -0.89
C LEU A 121 -0.11 1.76 -1.36
N GLN A 122 0.76 2.50 -0.70
CA GLN A 122 1.13 3.87 -1.13
C GLN A 122 1.75 3.86 -2.53
N GLN A 123 2.63 2.90 -2.83
CA GLN A 123 3.20 2.76 -4.16
C GLN A 123 2.16 2.38 -5.21
N GLU A 124 1.27 1.43 -4.89
CA GLU A 124 0.21 0.98 -5.79
C GLU A 124 -0.77 2.11 -6.13
N VAL A 125 -1.28 2.80 -5.10
CA VAL A 125 -2.18 3.95 -5.25
C VAL A 125 -1.49 5.06 -6.04
N GLY A 126 -0.24 5.38 -5.72
CA GLY A 126 0.53 6.38 -6.45
C GLY A 126 0.72 6.00 -7.93
N SER A 127 0.99 4.74 -8.22
CA SER A 127 1.15 4.23 -9.59
C SER A 127 -0.16 4.26 -10.38
N ALA A 128 -1.27 3.89 -9.74
CA ALA A 128 -2.60 3.95 -10.34
C ALA A 128 -3.03 5.40 -10.60
N GLN A 129 -2.80 6.30 -9.66
CA GLN A 129 -3.08 7.73 -9.82
C GLN A 129 -2.25 8.35 -10.96
N ALA A 130 -0.96 8.01 -11.06
CA ALA A 130 -0.12 8.47 -12.16
C ALA A 130 -0.63 8.00 -13.54
N LYS A 131 -1.10 6.74 -13.63
CA LYS A 131 -1.73 6.21 -14.85
C LYS A 131 -3.02 6.94 -15.19
N LEU A 132 -3.86 7.25 -14.20
CA LEU A 132 -5.10 8.01 -14.41
C LEU A 132 -4.79 9.42 -14.91
N GLN A 133 -3.82 10.12 -14.32
CA GLN A 133 -3.37 11.44 -14.79
C GLN A 133 -2.81 11.39 -16.21
N GLN A 134 -2.04 10.36 -16.55
CA GLN A 134 -1.53 10.18 -17.91
C GLN A 134 -2.68 9.98 -18.91
N LEU A 135 -3.68 9.16 -18.58
CA LEU A 135 -4.85 8.94 -19.42
C LEU A 135 -5.67 10.23 -19.59
N GLU A 136 -5.87 10.98 -18.51
CA GLU A 136 -6.54 12.29 -18.56
C GLU A 136 -5.82 13.25 -19.50
N ALA A 137 -4.50 13.37 -19.39
CA ALA A 137 -3.69 14.20 -20.27
C ALA A 137 -3.83 13.78 -21.74
N LEU A 138 -3.80 12.46 -22.02
CA LEU A 138 -3.99 11.93 -23.36
C LEU A 138 -5.39 12.28 -23.90
N LEU A 139 -6.44 12.05 -23.13
CA LEU A 139 -7.82 12.33 -23.53
C LEU A 139 -8.04 13.83 -23.80
N ASN A 140 -7.44 14.71 -22.99
CA ASN A 140 -7.49 16.16 -23.20
C ASN A 140 -6.67 16.63 -24.43
N SER A 141 -5.67 15.85 -24.86
CA SER A 141 -4.85 16.16 -26.03
C SER A 141 -5.45 15.70 -27.36
N LEU A 142 -6.54 14.92 -27.33
CA LEU A 142 -7.15 14.38 -28.55
C LEU A 142 -7.75 15.51 -29.41
N PRO A 143 -7.62 15.41 -30.75
CA PRO A 143 -8.28 16.36 -31.64
C PRO A 143 -9.80 16.24 -31.54
N PRO A 144 -10.55 17.30 -31.91
CA PRO A 144 -12.01 17.24 -31.99
C PRO A 144 -12.47 16.11 -32.92
N PRO A 145 -13.55 15.38 -32.56
CA PRO A 145 -14.05 14.27 -33.36
C PRO A 145 -14.53 14.77 -34.74
N ARG A 146 -14.20 14.03 -35.79
CA ARG A 146 -14.51 14.37 -37.18
C ARG A 146 -15.81 13.73 -37.66
N SER A 147 -16.39 12.82 -36.87
CA SER A 147 -17.64 12.14 -37.17
C SER A 147 -18.45 11.86 -35.90
N GLN A 148 -19.76 11.65 -36.06
CA GLN A 148 -20.65 11.28 -34.97
C GLN A 148 -20.22 9.97 -34.29
N LYS A 149 -19.77 8.98 -35.07
CA LYS A 149 -19.29 7.70 -34.53
C LYS A 149 -18.08 7.91 -33.61
N GLU A 150 -17.14 8.75 -34.03
CA GLU A 150 -15.94 9.07 -33.25
C GLU A 150 -16.29 9.84 -31.97
N ALA A 151 -17.25 10.78 -32.04
CA ALA A 151 -17.77 11.47 -30.86
C ALA A 151 -18.40 10.50 -29.85
N HIS A 152 -19.18 9.51 -30.30
CA HIS A 152 -19.75 8.49 -29.42
C HIS A 152 -18.68 7.61 -28.76
N VAL A 153 -17.62 7.27 -29.49
CA VAL A 153 -16.49 6.50 -28.92
C VAL A 153 -15.77 7.33 -27.87
N ALA A 154 -15.44 8.59 -28.15
CA ALA A 154 -14.79 9.49 -27.19
C ALA A 154 -15.63 9.66 -25.91
N ALA A 155 -16.93 9.92 -26.05
CA ALA A 155 -17.85 10.04 -24.91
C ALA A 155 -17.97 8.74 -24.10
N ARG A 156 -17.85 7.57 -24.73
CA ARG A 156 -17.81 6.29 -24.02
C ARG A 156 -16.52 6.14 -23.21
N VAL A 157 -15.37 6.48 -23.81
CA VAL A 157 -14.07 6.39 -23.12
C VAL A 157 -14.03 7.32 -21.90
N TRP A 158 -14.50 8.56 -22.03
CA TRP A 158 -14.59 9.50 -20.90
C TRP A 158 -15.43 8.96 -19.74
N ARG A 159 -16.60 8.36 -20.02
CA ARG A 159 -17.43 7.75 -18.97
C ARG A 159 -16.75 6.58 -18.26
N GLU A 160 -16.05 5.72 -19.00
CA GLU A 160 -15.30 4.62 -18.37
C GLU A 160 -14.13 5.15 -17.53
N PHE A 161 -13.46 6.22 -17.99
CA PHE A 161 -12.41 6.88 -17.22
C PHE A 161 -12.95 7.46 -15.91
N GLU A 162 -14.05 8.21 -15.94
CA GLU A 162 -14.73 8.73 -14.74
C GLU A 162 -15.14 7.61 -13.79
N LYS A 163 -15.71 6.52 -14.33
CA LYS A 163 -16.06 5.33 -13.55
C LYS A 163 -14.85 4.73 -12.84
N LYS A 164 -13.68 4.75 -13.47
CA LYS A 164 -12.43 4.26 -12.86
C LYS A 164 -11.87 5.21 -11.81
N GLN A 165 -12.05 6.52 -11.97
CA GLN A 165 -11.68 7.48 -10.94
C GLN A 165 -12.55 7.37 -9.68
N LEU A 166 -13.81 6.99 -9.84
CA LEU A 166 -14.78 6.89 -8.74
C LEU A 166 -15.01 5.44 -8.26
N ASP A 167 -14.13 4.51 -8.63
CA ASP A 167 -14.25 3.10 -8.26
C ASP A 167 -14.05 2.96 -6.73
N PRO A 168 -15.05 2.47 -5.95
CA PRO A 168 -14.91 2.33 -4.50
C PRO A 168 -13.84 1.35 -4.07
N SER A 169 -13.34 0.51 -4.98
CA SER A 169 -12.20 -0.36 -4.69
C SER A 169 -10.86 0.39 -4.71
N PHE A 170 -10.82 1.57 -5.32
CA PHE A 170 -9.65 2.44 -5.40
C PHE A 170 -9.67 3.58 -4.38
N LEU A 171 -10.87 4.10 -4.04
CA LEU A 171 -11.09 5.17 -3.05
C LEU A 171 -11.05 4.64 -1.60
#